data_AF-A0A366JWZ6-F1
#
_entry.id   AF-A0A366JWZ6-F1
#
_cell.length_a   1.000
_cell.length_b   1.000
_cell.length_c   1.000
_cell.angle_alpha   90.00
_cell.angle_beta   90.00
_cell.angle_gamma   90.00
#
_symmetry.space_group_name_H-M   'P 1'
#
loop_
_entity.id
_entity.type
_entity.pdbx_description
1 polymer ?
#
loop_
_entity_poly.entity_id
_entity_poly.type
_entity_poly.pdbx_seq_one_letter_code
_entity_poly.pdbx_strand_id
1 'polypeptide(L)' 'MRIYTRTGDKGTTSLIYGQRFSKKDIHVEAYSSCDEANSMIGMALSHLRSEYFSGREKV' A
#
# COMPACT_ATOMS: atom_id res chain seq x y z
N MET A 1 4.81 18.74 7.51
CA MET A 1 3.96 17.64 8.04
C MET A 1 4.84 16.43 8.32
N ARG A 2 4.68 15.75 9.46
CA ARG A 2 5.48 14.55 9.78
C ARG A 2 4.70 13.31 9.32
N ILE A 3 5.37 12.40 8.63
CA ILE A 3 4.79 11.10 8.23
C ILE A 3 4.69 10.16 9.45
N TYR A 4 5.67 10.19 10.35
CA TYR A 4 5.65 9.37 11.56
C TYR A 4 4.76 9.99 12.65
N THR A 5 3.84 9.19 13.18
CA THR A 5 2.94 9.57 14.29
C THR A 5 3.19 8.78 15.56
N ARG A 6 3.87 7.62 15.48
CA ARG A 6 4.15 6.69 16.60
C ARG A 6 2.91 6.09 17.27
N THR A 7 1.71 6.31 16.72
CA THR A 7 0.47 5.74 17.27
C THR A 7 0.43 4.20 17.16
N GLY A 8 1.29 3.62 16.32
CA GLY A 8 1.38 2.18 16.09
C GLY A 8 2.39 1.44 16.97
N ASP A 9 3.10 2.12 17.86
CA ASP A 9 4.21 1.54 18.63
C ASP A 9 3.72 0.45 19.60
N LYS A 10 2.46 0.51 20.03
CA LYS A 10 1.81 -0.51 20.88
C LYS A 10 1.32 -1.74 20.10
N GLY A 11 1.76 -1.93 18.85
CA GLY A 11 1.39 -3.09 18.04
C GLY A 11 -0.02 -3.06 17.44
N THR A 12 -0.71 -1.92 17.46
CA THR A 12 -2.02 -1.72 16.83
C THR A 12 -1.96 -0.65 15.74
N THR A 13 -2.86 -0.69 14.77
CA THR A 13 -3.00 0.36 13.74
C THR A 13 -4.46 0.70 13.54
N SER A 14 -4.77 1.88 13.00
CA SER A 14 -6.13 2.25 12.62
C SER A 14 -6.35 1.97 11.13
N LEU A 15 -7.48 1.35 10.80
CA LEU A 15 -7.95 1.22 9.43
C LEU A 15 -8.98 2.33 9.11
N ILE A 16 -9.64 2.22 7.95
CA ILE A 16 -10.72 3.12 7.56
C ILE A 16 -11.81 3.17 8.65
N TYR A 17 -12.39 4.35 8.89
CA TYR A 17 -13.31 4.66 10.00
C TYR A 17 -12.70 4.71 11.41
N GLY A 18 -11.37 4.67 11.54
CA GLY A 18 -10.69 4.98 12.81
C GLY A 18 -10.72 3.85 13.84
N GLN A 19 -11.32 2.70 13.52
CA GLN A 19 -11.24 1.51 14.34
C GLN A 19 -9.79 1.00 14.38
N ARG A 20 -9.34 0.55 15.56
CA ARG A 20 -7.99 0.04 15.78
C ARG A 20 -7.95 -1.48 15.80
N PHE A 21 -7.04 -2.04 15.03
CA PHE A 21 -6.80 -3.48 14.91
C PHE A 21 -5.37 -3.81 15.36
N SER A 22 -5.16 -5.06 15.77
CA SER A 22 -3.81 -5.60 15.95
C SER A 22 -3.06 -5.54 14.62
N LYS A 23 -1.74 -5.30 14.64
CA LYS A 23 -0.91 -5.42 13.44
C LYS A 23 -0.86 -6.84 12.86
N LYS A 24 -1.32 -7.84 13.62
CA LYS A 24 -1.43 -9.25 13.22
C LYS A 24 -2.87 -9.65 12.86
N ASP A 25 -3.77 -8.68 12.72
CA ASP A 25 -5.15 -8.92 12.33
C ASP A 25 -5.26 -9.24 10.83
N ILE A 26 -6.18 -10.14 10.46
CA ILE A 26 -6.38 -10.57 9.08
C ILE A 26 -6.72 -9.41 8.13
N HIS A 27 -7.42 -8.38 8.62
CA HIS A 27 -7.72 -7.19 7.82
C HIS A 27 -6.44 -6.41 7.50
N VAL A 28 -5.56 -6.24 8.49
CA VAL A 28 -4.28 -5.54 8.31
C VAL A 28 -3.38 -6.32 7.35
N GLU A 29 -3.33 -7.65 7.47
CA GLU A 29 -2.59 -8.52 6.57
C GLU A 29 -3.08 -8.40 5.12
N ALA A 30 -4.40 -8.51 4.89
CA ALA A 30 -4.98 -8.40 3.55
C ALA A 30 -4.61 -7.09 2.85
N TYR A 31 -4.74 -5.96 3.54
CA TYR A 31 -4.36 -4.66 2.97
C TYR A 31 -2.85 -4.54 2.74
N SER A 32 -2.04 -5.09 3.65
CA SER A 32 -0.58 -5.11 3.49
C SER A 32 -0.15 -5.91 2.25
N SER A 33 -0.78 -7.05 1.97
CA SER A 33 -0.49 -7.83 0.76
C SER A 33 -0.83 -7.06 -0.52
N CYS A 34 -1.92 -6.29 -0.53
CA CYS A 34 -2.25 -5.42 -1.66
C CYS A 34 -1.21 -4.30 -1.84
N ASP A 35 -0.74 -3.70 -0.76
CA ASP A 35 0.29 -2.65 -0.79
C ASP A 35 1.63 -3.18 -1.32
N GLU A 36 2.03 -4.38 -0.90
CA GLU A 36 3.21 -5.08 -1.42
C GLU A 36 3.07 -5.38 -2.91
N ALA A 37 1.94 -5.94 -3.35
CA ALA A 37 1.69 -6.21 -4.76
C ALA A 37 1.74 -4.94 -5.62
N ASN A 38 1.14 -3.84 -5.15
CA ASN A 38 1.16 -2.56 -5.84
C ASN A 38 2.58 -1.98 -5.93
N SER A 39 3.38 -2.12 -4.88
CA SER A 39 4.79 -1.73 -4.85
C SER A 39 5.60 -2.49 -5.90
N MET A 40 5.36 -3.80 -6.04
CA MET A 40 6.01 -4.63 -7.07
C MET A 40 5.61 -4.24 -8.49
N ILE A 41 4.35 -3.85 -8.72
CA ILE A 41 3.92 -3.28 -10.01
C ILE A 41 4.70 -2.00 -10.30
N GLY A 42 4.80 -1.09 -9.33
CA GLY A 42 5.60 0.15 -9.46
C GLY A 42 7.07 -0.12 -9.78
N MET A 43 7.67 -1.10 -9.12
CA MET A 43 9.03 -1.56 -9.41
C MET A 43 9.17 -2.07 -10.85
N ALA A 44 8.27 -2.96 -11.30
CA ALA A 44 8.27 -3.45 -12.67
C ALA A 44 8.13 -2.32 -13.70
N LEU A 45 7.23 -1.35 -13.44
CA LEU A 45 7.06 -0.17 -14.29
C LEU A 45 8.32 0.68 -14.37
N SER A 46 9.09 0.80 -13.28
CA SER A 46 10.35 1.58 -13.26
C SER A 46 11.42 1.03 -14.21
N HIS A 47 11.35 -0.26 -14.55
CA HIS A 47 12.27 -0.91 -15.49
C HIS A 47 11.82 -0.82 -16.95
N LEU A 48 10.57 -0.45 -17.22
CA LEU A 48 10.08 -0.28 -18.60
C LEU A 48 10.61 1.04 -19.18
N ARG A 49 11.46 0.97 -20.21
CA ARG A 49 11.92 2.16 -20.95
C ARG A 49 10.85 2.64 -21.92
N SER A 50 9.96 3.51 -21.47
CA SER A 50 9.00 4.26 -22.31
C SER A 50 8.18 3.40 -23.30
N GLU A 51 7.89 2.15 -22.96
CA GLU A 51 7.00 1.30 -23.76
C GLU A 51 5.55 1.68 -23.45
N TYR A 52 4.87 2.19 -24.48
CA TYR A 52 3.43 2.42 -24.44
C TYR A 52 2.73 1.12 -24.78
N PHE A 53 2.04 0.54 -23.80
CA PHE A 53 1.09 -0.54 -24.10
C PHE A 53 -0.08 0.02 -24.90
N SER A 54 -0.43 -0.66 -25.98
CA SER A 54 -1.47 -0.26 -26.95
C SER A 54 -2.86 -0.04 -26.32
N GLY A 55 -3.10 -0.53 -25.10
CA GLY A 55 -4.34 -0.38 -24.35
C GLY A 55 -4.40 0.77 -23.34
N ARG A 56 -3.37 1.63 -23.23
CA ARG A 56 -3.51 2.87 -22.43
C ARG A 56 -4.35 3.87 -23.23
N GLU A 57 -5.66 3.93 -22.95
CA GLU A 57 -6.41 5.14 -23.28
C GLU A 57 -5.70 6.33 -22.62
N LYS A 58 -5.43 7.37 -23.42
CA LYS A 58 -4.95 8.65 -22.89
C LYS A 58 -6.12 9.26 -22.11
N VAL A 59 -6.09 9.11 -20.78
CA VAL A 59 -6.93 9.88 -19.86
C VAL A 59 -6.34 11.28 -19.73
#